data_AF-A0A2V5YLD0-F1
#
_entry.id   AF-A0A2V5YLD0-F1
#
_cell.length_a   1.000
_cell.length_b   1.000
_cell.length_c   1.000
_cell.angle_alpha   90.00
_cell.angle_beta   90.00
_cell.angle_gamma   90.00
#
_symmetry.space_group_name_H-M   'P 1'
#
loop_
_entity.id
_entity.type
_entity.pdbx_description
1 polymer ?
#
loop_
_entity_poly.entity_id
_entity_poly.type
_entity_poly.pdbx_seq_one_letter_code
_entity_poly.pdbx_strand_id
1 'polypeptide(L)'
;MHRFWLVFTFAAATLLGLLAIVAPVWILDLRRYSAPLFPLIRSGVEGMSPLTLVFLFCAGFLVGCFGVGHPLLLGIATVALLPILAIAEMSVSSTTHNLWPLEFLIYGLISLCAVAGAFAGRFAMRLVKTTRV
;
A
#
# COMPACT_ATOMS: atom_id res chain seq x y z
N MET A 1 15.55 -0.26 21.27
CA MET A 1 14.86 0.91 20.66
C MET A 1 14.81 0.84 19.13
N HIS A 2 15.90 0.56 18.41
CA HIS A 2 15.90 0.49 16.93
C HIS A 2 14.87 -0.49 16.33
N ARG A 3 14.73 -1.71 16.90
CA ARG A 3 13.74 -2.71 16.43
C ARG A 3 12.30 -2.22 16.55
N PHE A 4 11.98 -1.48 17.59
CA PHE A 4 10.64 -0.92 17.81
C PHE A 4 10.26 0.07 16.71
N TRP A 5 11.16 1.01 16.37
CA TRP A 5 10.95 1.97 15.29
C TRP A 5 10.82 1.33 13.92
N LEU A 6 11.56 0.26 13.68
CA LEU A 6 11.43 -0.52 12.45
C LEU A 6 10.03 -1.12 12.36
N VAL A 7 9.59 -1.88 13.36
CA VAL A 7 8.24 -2.47 13.40
C VAL A 7 7.16 -1.41 13.24
N PHE A 8 7.28 -0.29 13.97
CA PHE A 8 6.36 0.83 13.85
C PHE A 8 6.30 1.41 12.43
N THR A 9 7.46 1.57 11.77
CA THR A 9 7.53 2.08 10.39
C THR A 9 6.80 1.14 9.42
N PHE A 10 7.02 -0.17 9.54
CA PHE A 10 6.37 -1.14 8.67
C PHE A 10 4.86 -1.21 8.91
N ALA A 11 4.40 -1.11 10.16
CA ALA A 11 2.98 -1.00 10.48
C ALA A 11 2.36 0.29 9.93
N ALA A 12 3.06 1.42 10.05
CA ALA A 12 2.59 2.69 9.45
C ALA A 12 2.53 2.59 7.92
N ALA A 13 3.49 1.92 7.29
CA ALA A 13 3.51 1.71 5.84
C ALA A 13 2.30 0.90 5.35
N THR A 14 1.99 -0.22 6.00
CA THR A 14 0.82 -1.05 5.63
C THR A 14 -0.49 -0.27 5.80
N LEU A 15 -0.63 0.50 6.88
CA LEU A 15 -1.82 1.34 7.11
C LEU A 15 -1.96 2.46 6.07
N LEU A 16 -0.87 3.16 5.75
CA LEU A 16 -0.87 4.21 4.73
C LEU A 16 -1.20 3.65 3.35
N GLY A 17 -0.66 2.49 3.00
CA GLY A 17 -0.99 1.85 1.73
C GLY A 17 -2.45 1.39 1.67
N LEU A 18 -3.00 0.85 2.77
CA LEU A 18 -4.42 0.53 2.82
C LEU A 18 -5.29 1.78 2.65
N LEU A 19 -4.95 2.88 3.30
CA LEU A 19 -5.62 4.17 3.09
C LEU A 19 -5.51 4.64 1.64
N ALA A 20 -4.36 4.46 0.98
CA ALA A 20 -4.17 4.81 -0.43
C ALA A 20 -5.07 4.00 -1.37
N ILE A 21 -5.35 2.73 -1.05
CA ILE A 21 -6.27 1.88 -1.80
C ILE A 21 -7.72 2.31 -1.60
N VAL A 22 -8.10 2.64 -0.38
CA VAL A 22 -9.52 2.87 -0.04
C VAL A 22 -9.94 4.33 -0.24
N ALA A 23 -9.05 5.30 -0.03
CA ALA A 23 -9.37 6.73 -0.15
C ALA A 23 -10.07 7.13 -1.47
N PRO A 24 -9.66 6.63 -2.65
CA PRO A 24 -10.32 6.94 -3.92
C PRO A 24 -11.80 6.54 -3.97
N VAL A 25 -12.23 5.53 -3.18
CA VAL A 25 -13.63 5.08 -3.13
C VAL A 25 -14.57 6.21 -2.76
N TRP A 26 -14.20 7.05 -1.80
CA TRP A 26 -15.02 8.20 -1.40
C TRP A 26 -14.78 9.43 -2.27
N ILE A 27 -13.57 9.64 -2.77
CA ILE A 27 -13.22 10.83 -3.55
C ILE A 27 -13.89 10.79 -4.94
N LEU A 28 -13.96 9.61 -5.55
CA LEU A 28 -14.51 9.40 -6.88
C LEU A 28 -15.92 8.77 -6.86
N ASP A 29 -16.51 8.62 -5.67
CA ASP A 29 -17.79 7.94 -5.43
C ASP A 29 -17.88 6.58 -6.17
N LEU A 30 -16.86 5.75 -5.97
CA LEU A 30 -16.74 4.48 -6.68
C LEU A 30 -17.80 3.48 -6.22
N ARG A 31 -18.14 2.55 -7.12
CA ARG A 31 -19.07 1.46 -6.83
C ARG A 31 -18.64 0.71 -5.59
N ARG A 32 -19.58 0.50 -4.66
CA ARG A 32 -19.37 -0.31 -3.46
C ARG A 32 -19.67 -1.77 -3.77
N TYR A 33 -18.72 -2.63 -3.43
CA TYR A 33 -18.81 -4.08 -3.60
C TYR A 33 -19.07 -4.75 -2.25
N SER A 34 -19.90 -5.79 -2.25
CA SER A 34 -20.12 -6.63 -1.07
C SER A 34 -18.98 -7.62 -0.90
N ALA A 35 -18.49 -7.78 0.33
CA ALA A 35 -17.52 -8.80 0.70
C ALA A 35 -17.82 -9.35 2.10
N PRO A 36 -17.44 -10.59 2.42
CA PRO A 36 -17.74 -11.22 3.71
C PRO A 36 -17.07 -10.52 4.90
N LEU A 37 -15.82 -10.07 4.76
CA LEU A 37 -15.05 -9.46 5.85
C LEU A 37 -14.76 -7.99 5.60
N PHE A 38 -14.28 -7.64 4.40
CA PHE A 38 -13.72 -6.32 4.12
C PHE A 38 -14.35 -5.66 2.87
N PRO A 39 -15.66 -5.35 2.88
CA PRO A 39 -16.37 -4.79 1.72
C PRO A 39 -15.75 -3.48 1.20
N LEU A 40 -15.23 -2.66 2.13
CA LEU A 40 -14.59 -1.41 1.80
C LEU A 40 -13.25 -1.60 1.07
N ILE A 41 -12.47 -2.60 1.46
CA ILE A 41 -11.18 -2.92 0.84
C ILE A 41 -11.43 -3.52 -0.55
N ARG A 42 -12.42 -4.43 -0.66
CA ARG A 42 -12.86 -4.96 -1.95
C ARG A 42 -13.28 -3.84 -2.90
N SER A 43 -14.04 -2.86 -2.41
CA SER A 43 -14.44 -1.70 -3.22
C SER A 43 -13.24 -0.89 -3.70
N GLY A 44 -12.20 -0.73 -2.88
CA GLY A 44 -10.96 -0.04 -3.28
C GLY A 44 -10.12 -0.83 -4.29
N VAL A 45 -10.09 -2.16 -4.18
CA VAL A 45 -9.35 -3.03 -5.11
C VAL A 45 -10.06 -3.15 -6.45
N GLU A 46 -11.35 -3.47 -6.46
CA GLU A 46 -12.16 -3.60 -7.70
C GLU A 46 -12.36 -2.25 -8.39
N GLY A 47 -12.41 -1.17 -7.60
CA GLY A 47 -12.51 0.21 -8.08
C GLY A 47 -11.15 0.87 -8.33
N MET A 48 -10.06 0.12 -8.46
CA MET A 48 -8.73 0.71 -8.69
C MET A 48 -8.75 1.70 -9.85
N SER A 49 -8.28 2.91 -9.57
CA SER A 49 -8.22 4.02 -10.53
C SER A 49 -6.79 4.56 -10.60
N PRO A 50 -6.46 5.40 -11.60
CA PRO A 50 -5.15 6.07 -11.63
C PRO A 50 -4.84 6.85 -10.34
N LEU A 51 -5.87 7.36 -9.65
CA LEU A 51 -5.71 8.05 -8.37
C LEU A 51 -5.14 7.13 -7.27
N THR A 52 -5.49 5.84 -7.29
CA THR A 52 -4.91 4.83 -6.41
C THR A 52 -3.39 4.75 -6.57
N LEU A 53 -2.90 4.78 -7.81
CA LEU A 53 -1.45 4.74 -8.09
C LEU A 53 -0.75 6.00 -7.60
N VAL A 54 -1.38 7.16 -7.75
CA VAL A 54 -0.87 8.44 -7.20
C VAL A 54 -0.77 8.36 -5.67
N PHE A 55 -1.82 7.87 -5.00
CA PHE A 55 -1.78 7.74 -3.54
C PHE A 55 -0.80 6.69 -3.06
N LEU A 56 -0.63 5.56 -3.77
CA LEU A 56 0.39 4.57 -3.45
C LEU A 56 1.80 5.16 -3.60
N PHE A 57 2.05 5.93 -4.66
CA PHE A 57 3.30 6.67 -4.82
C PHE A 57 3.52 7.64 -3.65
N CYS A 58 2.50 8.44 -3.27
CA CYS A 58 2.58 9.35 -2.14
C CYS A 58 2.81 8.63 -0.80
N ALA A 59 2.11 7.53 -0.55
CA ALA A 59 2.29 6.71 0.65
C ALA A 59 3.73 6.18 0.73
N GLY A 60 4.22 5.61 -0.38
CA GLY A 60 5.60 5.19 -0.54
C GLY A 60 6.58 6.33 -0.27
N PHE A 61 6.36 7.50 -0.88
CA PHE A 61 7.19 8.69 -0.71
C PHE A 61 7.26 9.12 0.76
N LEU A 62 6.13 9.22 1.45
CA LEU A 62 6.08 9.60 2.87
C LEU A 62 6.88 8.62 3.74
N VAL A 63 6.70 7.31 3.56
CA VAL A 63 7.47 6.32 4.33
C VAL A 63 8.95 6.30 3.93
N GLY A 64 9.28 6.62 2.67
CA GLY A 64 10.66 6.78 2.21
C GLY A 64 11.36 7.98 2.86
N CYS A 65 10.63 9.08 3.07
CA CYS A 65 11.15 10.27 3.73
C CYS A 65 11.42 10.03 5.23
N PHE A 66 10.42 9.52 5.95
CA PHE A 66 10.42 9.53 7.42
C PHE A 66 10.68 8.16 8.05
N GLY A 67 10.48 7.08 7.30
CA GLY A 67 10.56 5.72 7.81
C GLY A 67 11.99 5.23 8.03
N VAL A 68 12.12 4.27 8.95
CA VAL A 68 13.36 3.52 9.21
C VAL A 68 13.29 2.19 8.46
N GLY A 69 14.21 1.96 7.52
CA GLY A 69 14.27 0.74 6.73
C GLY A 69 14.71 0.95 5.28
N HIS A 70 14.97 -0.15 4.59
CA HIS A 70 15.33 -0.11 3.18
C HIS A 70 14.11 0.32 2.33
N PRO A 71 14.24 1.30 1.42
CA PRO A 71 13.11 1.84 0.65
C PRO A 71 12.30 0.79 -0.11
N LEU A 72 12.97 -0.22 -0.68
CA LEU A 72 12.30 -1.35 -1.35
C LEU A 72 11.30 -2.05 -0.42
N LEU A 73 11.72 -2.40 0.80
CA LEU A 73 10.88 -3.11 1.75
C LEU A 73 9.75 -2.22 2.27
N LEU A 74 10.01 -0.92 2.45
CA LEU A 74 8.98 0.04 2.86
C LEU A 74 7.90 0.20 1.77
N GLY A 75 8.30 0.29 0.50
CA GLY A 75 7.36 0.34 -0.61
C GLY A 75 6.51 -0.93 -0.72
N ILE A 76 7.14 -2.10 -0.66
CA ILE A 76 6.41 -3.40 -0.67
C ILE A 76 5.45 -3.47 0.53
N ALA A 77 5.88 -3.03 1.71
CA ALA A 77 5.05 -3.05 2.92
C ALA A 77 3.75 -2.26 2.77
N THR A 78 3.72 -1.20 1.95
CA THR A 78 2.47 -0.46 1.71
C THR A 78 1.38 -1.32 1.06
N VAL A 79 1.74 -2.31 0.24
CA VAL A 79 0.76 -3.17 -0.46
C VAL A 79 0.61 -4.54 0.21
N ALA A 80 1.57 -4.94 1.06
CA ALA A 80 1.64 -6.27 1.66
C ALA A 80 0.40 -6.70 2.45
N LEU A 81 -0.43 -5.77 2.91
CA LEU A 81 -1.66 -6.10 3.62
C LEU A 81 -2.75 -6.65 2.68
N LEU A 82 -2.75 -6.30 1.40
CA LEU A 82 -3.76 -6.78 0.43
C LEU A 82 -3.77 -8.32 0.29
N PRO A 83 -2.65 -9.01 0.00
CA PRO A 83 -2.66 -10.47 -0.09
C PRO A 83 -3.02 -11.13 1.24
N ILE A 84 -2.65 -10.54 2.38
CA ILE A 84 -3.02 -11.07 3.71
C ILE A 84 -4.54 -11.02 3.91
N LEU A 85 -5.17 -9.89 3.55
CA LEU A 85 -6.62 -9.71 3.67
C LEU A 85 -7.38 -10.59 2.68
N ALA A 86 -6.87 -10.77 1.46
CA ALA A 86 -7.44 -11.69 0.49
C ALA A 86 -7.42 -13.14 0.99
N ILE A 87 -6.31 -13.60 1.58
CA ILE A 87 -6.23 -14.94 2.21
C ILE A 87 -7.23 -15.06 3.35
N ALA A 88 -7.39 -14.03 4.18
CA ALA A 88 -8.38 -14.01 5.25
C ALA A 88 -9.81 -14.13 4.70
N GLU A 89 -10.16 -13.42 3.62
CA GLU A 89 -11.47 -13.58 2.96
C GLU A 89 -11.67 -14.98 2.37
N MET A 90 -10.66 -15.54 1.69
CA MET A 90 -10.70 -16.89 1.12
C MET A 90 -10.96 -17.97 2.18
N SER A 91 -10.52 -17.76 3.42
CA SER A 91 -10.79 -18.68 4.53
C SER A 91 -12.25 -18.69 4.99
N VAL A 92 -13.00 -17.63 4.69
CA VAL A 92 -14.43 -17.49 5.02
C VAL A 92 -15.31 -17.84 3.82
N SER A 93 -14.89 -17.45 2.61
CA SER A 93 -15.61 -17.72 1.37
C SER A 93 -14.64 -17.92 0.22
N SER A 94 -14.52 -19.16 -0.28
CA SER A 94 -13.62 -19.49 -1.39
C SER A 94 -14.04 -18.92 -2.74
N THR A 95 -15.28 -18.44 -2.86
CA THR A 95 -15.86 -17.93 -4.11
C THR A 95 -15.56 -16.46 -4.40
N THR A 96 -14.93 -15.73 -3.48
CA THR A 96 -14.70 -14.27 -3.62
C THR A 96 -13.43 -13.92 -4.40
N HIS A 97 -12.41 -14.78 -4.39
CA HIS A 97 -11.09 -14.56 -5.02
C HIS A 97 -10.76 -15.68 -6.01
N ASN A 98 -11.62 -15.87 -7.02
CA ASN A 98 -11.44 -16.95 -8.01
C ASN A 98 -10.21 -16.77 -8.91
N LEU A 99 -9.64 -15.56 -8.95
CA LEU A 99 -8.47 -15.20 -9.74
C LEU A 99 -7.26 -14.86 -8.87
N TRP A 100 -7.20 -15.41 -7.65
CA TRP A 100 -6.19 -15.05 -6.65
C TRP A 100 -4.73 -15.07 -7.16
N PRO A 101 -4.26 -15.96 -8.08
CA PRO A 101 -2.88 -15.87 -8.56
C PRO A 101 -2.63 -14.60 -9.38
N LEU A 102 -3.62 -14.21 -10.20
CA LEU A 102 -3.57 -12.99 -10.99
C LEU A 102 -3.70 -11.75 -10.10
N GLU A 103 -4.60 -11.78 -9.12
CA GLU A 103 -4.75 -10.68 -8.15
C GLU A 103 -3.44 -10.41 -7.40
N PHE A 104 -2.73 -11.46 -6.98
CA PHE A 104 -1.45 -11.30 -6.26
C PHE A 104 -0.35 -10.78 -7.16
N LEU A 105 -0.32 -11.19 -8.43
CA LEU A 105 0.57 -10.61 -9.42
C LEU A 105 0.30 -9.11 -9.60
N ILE A 106 -0.98 -8.71 -9.69
CA ILE A 106 -1.39 -7.31 -9.78
C ILE A 106 -0.95 -6.54 -8.54
N TYR A 107 -1.13 -7.09 -7.33
CA TYR A 107 -0.62 -6.47 -6.09
C TYR A 107 0.89 -6.26 -6.12
N GLY A 108 1.65 -7.21 -6.65
CA GLY A 108 3.09 -7.04 -6.88
C GLY A 108 3.38 -5.90 -7.85
N LEU A 109 2.67 -5.83 -8.98
CA LEU A 109 2.86 -4.78 -9.99
C LEU A 109 2.52 -3.39 -9.46
N ILE A 110 1.38 -3.21 -8.78
CA ILE A 110 1.02 -1.90 -8.21
C ILE A 110 1.97 -1.49 -7.08
N SER A 111 2.59 -2.44 -6.38
CA SER A 111 3.61 -2.12 -5.37
C SER A 111 4.82 -1.41 -5.95
N LEU A 112 5.10 -1.56 -7.26
CA LEU A 112 6.19 -0.85 -7.94
C LEU A 112 5.99 0.67 -7.87
N CYS A 113 4.74 1.15 -7.92
CA CYS A 113 4.44 2.58 -7.76
C CYS A 113 4.80 3.08 -6.35
N ALA A 114 4.47 2.32 -5.31
CA ALA A 114 4.83 2.67 -3.94
C ALA A 114 6.35 2.55 -3.69
N VAL A 115 7.01 1.54 -4.27
CA VAL A 115 8.47 1.39 -4.22
C VAL A 115 9.15 2.59 -4.88
N ALA A 116 8.69 3.01 -6.07
CA ALA A 116 9.21 4.19 -6.74
C ALA A 116 9.07 5.44 -5.85
N GLY A 117 7.90 5.61 -5.21
CA GLY A 117 7.67 6.65 -4.22
C GLY A 117 8.67 6.59 -3.07
N ALA A 118 8.88 5.42 -2.46
CA ALA A 118 9.79 5.25 -1.33
C ALA A 118 11.25 5.59 -1.67
N PHE A 119 11.72 5.20 -2.86
CA PHE A 119 13.04 5.60 -3.34
C PHE A 119 13.13 7.11 -3.58
N ALA A 120 12.12 7.71 -4.22
CA ALA A 120 12.07 9.15 -4.43
C ALA A 120 12.09 9.94 -3.11
N GLY A 121 11.30 9.53 -2.12
CA GLY A 121 11.27 10.16 -0.80
C GLY A 121 12.61 10.03 -0.07
N ARG A 122 13.24 8.85 -0.14
CA ARG A 122 14.57 8.66 0.44
C ARG A 122 15.62 9.54 -0.23
N PHE A 123 15.56 9.67 -1.55
CA PHE A 123 16.46 10.52 -2.32
C PHE A 123 16.26 12.00 -1.97
N ALA A 124 15.02 12.49 -1.91
CA ALA A 124 14.70 13.86 -1.52
C ALA A 124 15.28 14.21 -0.14
N MET A 125 15.13 13.32 0.84
CA MET A 125 15.68 13.53 2.18
C MET A 125 17.21 13.52 2.23
N ARG A 126 17.88 12.84 1.30
CA ARG A 126 19.34 12.93 1.18
C ARG A 126 19.75 14.32 0.68
N LEU A 127 19.08 14.86 -0.33
CA LEU A 127 19.35 16.20 -0.86
C LEU A 127 19.15 17.29 0.21
N VAL A 128 18.08 17.19 1.00
CA VAL A 128 17.81 18.16 2.09
C VAL A 128 18.88 18.10 3.18
N LYS A 129 19.44 16.92 3.47
CA LYS A 129 20.52 16.79 4.46
C LYS A 129 21.84 17.33 3.93
N THR A 130 22.17 17.10 2.67
CA THR A 130 23.40 17.59 2.04
C THR A 130 23.44 19.12 1.93
N THR A 131 22.29 19.77 1.72
CA THR A 131 22.19 21.23 1.56
C THR A 131 22.20 22.01 2.88
N ARG A 132 22.08 21.34 4.03
CA ARG A 132 22.11 21.95 5.38
C ARG A 132 23.48 21.86 6.07
N VAL A 133 24.50 21.38 5.35
CA VAL A 133 25.92 21.38 5.76
C VAL A 133 26.60 22.54 5.07
#